data_AF-A0A2T4D5I0-F1
#
_entry.id   AF-A0A2T4D5I0-F1
#
_cell.length_a   1.000
_cell.length_b   1.000
_cell.length_c   1.000
_cell.angle_alpha   90.00
_cell.angle_beta   90.00
_cell.angle_gamma   90.00
#
_symmetry.space_group_name_H-M   'P 1'
#
loop_
_entity.id
_entity.type
_entity.pdbx_description
1 polymer ?
#
loop_
_entity_poly.entity_id
_entity_poly.type
_entity_poly.pdbx_seq_one_letter_code
_entity_poly.pdbx_strand_id
1 'polypeptide(L)'
;MKKLMLASAISSALLLAGCGGSGDDAPTTEIETQVNATRVVFDPSDGAVPVPSNILLSGTVDGTLNIPVADPTDFANPQVAINGLDGWGTHSTMTFSFSLPFDQNGNQVTVDSA
;
A
#
# COMPACT_ATOMS: atom_id res chain seq x y z
N MET A 1 4.66 42.72 1.67
CA MET A 1 4.69 41.48 2.49
C MET A 1 3.37 41.16 3.17
N LYS A 2 2.76 42.08 3.93
CA LYS A 2 1.45 41.85 4.62
C LYS A 2 0.27 41.52 3.68
N LYS A 3 0.20 42.21 2.53
CA LYS A 3 -0.84 41.97 1.50
C LYS A 3 -0.67 40.63 0.77
N LEU A 4 0.56 40.11 0.72
CA LEU A 4 0.89 38.85 0.05
C LEU A 4 0.53 37.65 0.95
N MET A 5 0.75 37.80 2.26
CA MET A 5 0.33 36.81 3.27
C MET A 5 -1.20 36.70 3.37
N LEU A 6 -1.91 37.82 3.27
CA LEU A 6 -3.37 37.82 3.30
C LEU A 6 -3.99 37.19 2.04
N ALA A 7 -3.40 37.42 0.86
CA ALA A 7 -3.83 36.78 -0.38
C ALA A 7 -3.65 35.26 -0.35
N SER A 8 -2.51 34.78 0.20
CA SER A 8 -2.26 33.35 0.37
C SER A 8 -3.27 32.68 1.30
N ALA A 9 -3.60 33.31 2.44
CA ALA A 9 -4.55 32.75 3.41
C ALA A 9 -5.98 32.66 2.83
N ILE A 10 -6.41 33.65 2.06
CA ILE A 10 -7.73 33.66 1.42
C ILE A 10 -7.80 32.58 0.34
N SER A 11 -6.78 32.46 -0.51
CA SER A 11 -6.73 31.40 -1.53
C SER A 11 -6.75 29.99 -0.93
N SER A 12 -6.05 29.75 0.18
CA SER A 12 -6.06 28.46 0.86
C SER A 12 -7.45 28.10 1.41
N ALA A 13 -8.22 29.07 1.92
CA ALA A 13 -9.57 28.83 2.42
C ALA A 13 -10.58 28.52 1.29
N LEU A 14 -10.46 29.18 0.13
CA LEU A 14 -11.34 28.91 -1.03
C LEU A 14 -11.00 27.61 -1.75
N LEU A 15 -9.72 27.20 -1.77
CA LEU A 15 -9.31 25.92 -2.35
C LEU A 15 -9.73 24.72 -1.47
N LEU A 16 -9.84 24.90 -0.15
CA LEU A 16 -10.29 23.83 0.77
C LEU A 16 -11.81 23.59 0.74
N ALA A 17 -12.61 24.59 0.36
CA ALA A 17 -14.07 24.45 0.22
C ALA A 17 -14.49 23.56 -0.97
N GLY A 18 -13.55 23.21 -1.87
CA GLY A 18 -13.80 22.33 -3.01
C GLY A 18 -13.82 20.83 -2.70
N CYS A 19 -13.41 20.41 -1.50
CA CYS A 19 -13.39 19.00 -1.08
C CYS A 19 -14.48 18.66 -0.03
N GLY A 20 -15.40 19.60 0.23
CA GLY A 20 -16.48 19.44 1.22
C GLY A 20 -17.88 19.25 0.62
N GLY A 21 -17.98 18.95 -0.68
CA GLY A 21 -19.25 18.86 -1.41
C GLY A 21 -19.94 17.51 -1.29
N SER A 22 -20.21 17.02 -0.07
CA SER A 22 -21.24 16.00 0.14
C SER A 22 -22.51 16.73 0.60
N GLY A 23 -23.31 17.21 -0.36
CA GLY A 23 -24.65 17.69 -0.06
C GLY A 23 -25.53 16.50 0.32
N ASP A 24 -26.42 16.67 1.30
CA ASP A 24 -27.36 15.62 1.74
C ASP A 24 -28.31 15.11 0.63
N ASP A 25 -28.38 15.82 -0.50
CA ASP A 25 -29.15 15.48 -1.71
C ASP A 25 -28.28 15.04 -2.91
N ALA A 26 -26.98 14.83 -2.73
CA ALA A 26 -26.17 14.24 -3.79
C ALA A 26 -26.63 12.79 -4.00
N PRO A 27 -27.04 12.38 -5.23
CA PRO A 27 -27.35 11.00 -5.48
C PRO A 27 -26.11 10.18 -5.13
N THR A 28 -26.25 9.23 -4.20
CA THR A 28 -25.23 8.23 -3.90
C THR A 28 -25.07 7.37 -5.16
N THR A 29 -24.22 7.79 -6.09
CA THR A 29 -23.94 7.06 -7.33
C THR A 29 -23.12 5.80 -7.08
N GLU A 30 -22.63 5.63 -5.86
CA GLU A 30 -21.83 4.49 -5.43
C GLU A 30 -22.61 3.75 -4.35
N ILE A 31 -23.41 2.77 -4.79
CA ILE A 31 -23.69 1.63 -3.91
C ILE A 31 -22.32 0.98 -3.73
N GLU A 32 -21.65 1.24 -2.60
CA GLU A 32 -20.43 0.53 -2.24
C GLU A 32 -20.81 -0.94 -2.01
N THR A 33 -20.93 -1.68 -3.09
CA THR A 33 -21.12 -3.11 -3.03
C THR A 33 -19.74 -3.61 -2.64
N GLN A 34 -19.57 -3.97 -1.38
CA GLN A 34 -18.40 -4.72 -0.94
C GLN A 34 -18.45 -6.07 -1.66
N VAL A 35 -17.91 -6.10 -2.88
CA VAL A 35 -17.77 -7.33 -3.64
C VAL A 35 -16.69 -8.12 -2.93
N ASN A 36 -17.11 -9.24 -2.33
CA ASN A 36 -16.22 -10.27 -1.83
C ASN A 36 -15.44 -10.82 -3.05
N ALA A 37 -14.25 -10.25 -3.25
CA ALA A 37 -13.40 -10.52 -4.39
C ALA A 37 -11.98 -10.86 -3.94
N THR A 38 -11.32 -11.68 -4.74
CA THR A 38 -9.88 -11.90 -4.61
C THR A 38 -9.14 -10.61 -4.94
N ARG A 39 -8.22 -10.20 -4.06
CA ARG A 39 -7.41 -8.99 -4.23
C ARG A 39 -5.93 -9.34 -4.12
N VAL A 40 -5.11 -8.63 -4.89
CA VAL A 40 -3.65 -8.66 -4.67
C VAL A 40 -3.37 -8.05 -3.31
N VAL A 41 -2.53 -8.71 -2.51
CA VAL A 41 -2.07 -8.18 -1.23
C VAL A 41 -1.15 -6.99 -1.50
N PHE A 42 -1.51 -5.84 -0.91
CA PHE A 42 -0.74 -4.61 -0.99
C PHE A 42 -0.87 -3.82 0.31
N ASP A 43 0.08 -4.04 1.21
CA ASP A 43 0.29 -3.28 2.43
C ASP A 43 1.77 -2.85 2.51
N PRO A 44 2.11 -1.66 2.00
CA PRO A 44 3.47 -1.14 2.01
C PRO A 44 4.05 -0.92 3.41
N SER A 45 3.21 -0.66 4.41
CA SER A 45 3.63 -0.43 5.81
C SER A 45 4.22 -1.69 6.42
N ASP A 46 3.56 -2.82 6.19
CA ASP A 46 3.98 -4.13 6.71
C ASP A 46 4.89 -4.89 5.72
N GLY A 47 5.25 -4.26 4.59
CA GLY A 47 6.08 -4.86 3.55
C GLY A 47 5.38 -5.97 2.76
N ALA A 48 4.07 -6.13 2.90
CA ALA A 48 3.28 -7.09 2.15
C ALA A 48 2.93 -6.53 0.76
N VAL A 49 3.92 -6.51 -0.12
CA VAL A 49 3.81 -6.06 -1.51
C VAL A 49 4.29 -7.15 -2.47
N PRO A 50 3.91 -7.13 -3.75
CA PRO A 50 4.49 -8.01 -4.74
C PRO A 50 6.02 -7.87 -4.76
N VAL A 51 6.74 -8.99 -4.79
CA VAL A 51 8.21 -9.00 -4.85
C VAL A 51 8.66 -9.50 -6.22
N PRO A 52 9.70 -8.91 -6.84
CA PRO A 52 10.47 -7.77 -6.35
C PRO A 52 9.70 -6.44 -6.43
N SER A 53 9.94 -5.52 -5.48
CA SER A 53 9.37 -4.17 -5.49
C SER A 53 10.32 -3.14 -4.90
N ASN A 54 10.38 -1.95 -5.52
CA ASN A 54 11.23 -0.85 -5.06
C ASN A 54 10.75 -0.21 -3.75
N ILE A 55 9.49 -0.44 -3.35
CA ILE A 55 8.98 0.00 -2.05
C ILE A 55 9.85 -0.56 -0.92
N LEU A 56 10.36 -1.78 -1.10
CA LEU A 56 11.21 -2.46 -0.12
C LEU A 56 12.68 -2.01 -0.18
N LEU A 57 13.02 -0.96 -0.92
CA LEU A 57 14.30 -0.23 -0.78
C LEU A 57 14.11 1.06 0.04
N SER A 58 12.86 1.38 0.42
CA SER A 58 12.55 2.65 1.08
C SER A 58 13.36 2.81 2.37
N GLY A 59 14.02 3.95 2.52
CA GLY A 59 14.84 4.28 3.69
C GLY A 59 16.31 3.89 3.60
N THR A 60 16.72 3.12 2.58
CA THR A 60 18.15 2.85 2.32
C THR A 60 18.74 3.90 1.39
N VAL A 61 20.04 4.15 1.52
CA VAL A 61 20.80 5.06 0.65
C VAL A 61 21.83 4.33 -0.21
N ASP A 62 22.13 3.10 0.15
CA ASP A 62 23.14 2.24 -0.44
C ASP A 62 22.55 1.20 -1.41
N GLY A 63 21.23 1.26 -1.68
CA GLY A 63 20.55 0.36 -2.60
C GLY A 63 20.17 -0.99 -1.99
N THR A 64 20.46 -1.21 -0.72
CA THR A 64 20.06 -2.43 -0.01
C THR A 64 18.54 -2.52 0.16
N LEU A 65 18.07 -3.76 0.37
CA LEU A 65 16.68 -4.00 0.73
C LEU A 65 16.44 -3.64 2.20
N ASN A 66 15.23 -3.16 2.50
CA ASN A 66 14.74 -2.81 3.82
C ASN A 66 13.37 -3.45 4.05
N ILE A 67 13.34 -4.78 3.97
CA ILE A 67 12.16 -5.60 4.25
C ILE A 67 11.89 -5.55 5.76
N PRO A 68 10.65 -5.24 6.21
CA PRO A 68 10.30 -5.27 7.63
C PRO A 68 10.56 -6.65 8.25
N VAL A 69 11.24 -6.66 9.39
CA VAL A 69 11.60 -7.87 10.16
C VAL A 69 11.39 -7.60 11.65
N ALA A 70 11.05 -8.65 12.41
CA ALA A 70 10.79 -8.51 13.84
C ALA A 70 12.05 -8.17 14.66
N ASP A 71 13.18 -8.80 14.34
CA ASP A 71 14.49 -8.54 14.94
C ASP A 71 15.56 -8.42 13.84
N PRO A 72 16.10 -7.22 13.57
CA PRO A 72 17.12 -7.02 12.54
C PRO A 72 18.50 -7.57 12.93
N THR A 73 18.69 -8.04 14.17
CA THR A 73 19.94 -8.64 14.65
C THR A 73 19.94 -10.17 14.59
N ASP A 74 18.82 -10.79 14.26
CA ASP A 74 18.70 -12.24 14.07
C ASP A 74 19.22 -12.67 12.69
N PHE A 75 20.54 -12.83 12.57
CA PHE A 75 21.17 -13.29 11.33
C PHE A 75 20.87 -14.76 10.98
N ALA A 76 20.22 -15.53 11.84
CA ALA A 76 19.74 -16.87 11.49
C ALA A 76 18.43 -16.80 10.69
N ASN A 77 17.70 -15.68 10.73
CA ASN A 77 16.53 -15.43 9.89
C ASN A 77 16.96 -15.09 8.45
N PRO A 78 16.61 -15.91 7.43
CA PRO A 78 16.97 -15.65 6.05
C PRO A 78 16.47 -14.30 5.51
N GLN A 79 15.35 -13.79 6.02
CA GLN A 79 14.80 -12.50 5.60
C GLN A 79 15.69 -11.33 6.05
N VAL A 80 16.31 -11.43 7.23
CA VAL A 80 17.31 -10.47 7.70
C VAL A 80 18.55 -10.52 6.81
N ALA A 81 19.00 -11.71 6.42
CA ALA A 81 20.14 -11.88 5.52
C ALA A 81 19.88 -11.27 4.11
N ILE A 82 18.65 -11.37 3.60
CA ILE A 82 18.25 -10.76 2.32
C ILE A 82 18.36 -9.23 2.34
N ASN A 83 18.09 -8.57 3.47
CA ASN A 83 18.28 -7.12 3.60
C ASN A 83 19.74 -6.67 3.44
N GLY A 84 20.71 -7.58 3.57
CA GLY A 84 22.12 -7.28 3.31
C GLY A 84 22.52 -7.33 1.81
N LEU A 85 21.60 -7.66 0.91
CA LEU A 85 21.87 -7.75 -0.53
C LEU A 85 21.72 -6.40 -1.22
N ASP A 86 22.44 -6.22 -2.33
CA ASP A 86 22.32 -5.07 -3.23
C ASP A 86 21.05 -5.19 -4.10
N GLY A 87 19.90 -4.97 -3.46
CA GLY A 87 18.59 -4.95 -4.09
C GLY A 87 18.10 -6.33 -4.59
N TRP A 88 17.28 -6.28 -5.63
CA TRP A 88 16.70 -7.47 -6.27
C TRP A 88 17.56 -7.97 -7.43
N GLY A 89 17.45 -9.26 -7.76
CA GLY A 89 18.09 -9.81 -8.95
C GLY A 89 17.56 -9.19 -10.25
N THR A 90 18.43 -9.02 -11.25
CA THR A 90 18.08 -8.43 -12.56
C THR A 90 17.13 -9.27 -13.41
N HIS A 91 16.92 -10.54 -13.04
CA HIS A 91 16.06 -11.50 -13.72
C HIS A 91 15.05 -12.18 -12.77
N SER A 92 14.76 -11.57 -11.62
CA SER A 92 13.82 -12.15 -10.65
C SER A 92 12.38 -12.14 -11.19
N THR A 93 11.71 -13.29 -11.14
CA THR A 93 10.28 -13.40 -11.43
C THR A 93 9.47 -12.64 -10.37
N MET A 94 8.48 -11.87 -10.81
CA MET A 94 7.56 -11.19 -9.91
C MET A 94 6.49 -12.14 -9.39
N THR A 95 6.32 -12.15 -8.07
CA THR A 95 5.36 -12.99 -7.35
C THR A 95 4.32 -12.11 -6.66
N PHE A 96 3.06 -12.53 -6.76
CA PHE A 96 1.92 -11.87 -6.15
C PHE A 96 1.30 -12.78 -5.09
N SER A 97 0.99 -12.20 -3.94
CA SER A 97 0.11 -12.84 -2.95
C SER A 97 -1.31 -12.31 -3.12
N PHE A 98 -2.30 -13.15 -2.82
CA PHE A 98 -3.71 -12.79 -2.95
C PHE A 98 -4.46 -13.01 -1.64
N SER A 99 -5.29 -12.06 -1.25
CA SER A 99 -6.30 -12.24 -0.21
C SER A 99 -7.58 -12.77 -0.83
N LEU A 100 -8.07 -13.89 -0.31
CA LEU A 100 -9.28 -14.54 -0.81
C LEU A 100 -10.50 -14.10 0.00
N PRO A 101 -11.68 -13.94 -0.63
CA PRO A 101 -12.89 -13.57 0.06
C PRO A 101 -13.46 -14.71 0.91
N PHE A 102 -14.42 -14.38 1.76
CA PHE A 102 -15.25 -15.35 2.48
C PHE A 102 -16.64 -15.48 1.83
N ASP A 103 -17.23 -16.67 1.88
CA ASP A 103 -18.60 -16.92 1.44
C ASP A 103 -19.64 -16.43 2.47
N GLN A 104 -20.92 -16.57 2.13
CA GLN A 104 -22.04 -16.19 3.02
C GLN A 104 -22.10 -16.97 4.35
N ASN A 105 -21.37 -18.07 4.47
CA ASN A 105 -21.29 -18.91 5.66
C ASN A 105 -20.03 -18.63 6.49
N GLY A 106 -19.17 -17.69 6.04
CA GLY A 106 -17.90 -17.38 6.69
C GLY A 106 -16.75 -18.33 6.33
N ASN A 107 -16.88 -19.14 5.28
CA ASN A 107 -15.80 -20.00 4.79
C ASN A 107 -14.94 -19.25 3.77
N GLN A 108 -13.62 -19.42 3.82
CA GLN A 108 -12.75 -18.82 2.81
C GLN A 108 -12.96 -19.49 1.44
N VAL A 109 -13.16 -18.69 0.41
CA VAL A 109 -13.26 -19.17 -0.97
C VAL A 109 -11.87 -19.61 -1.43
N THR A 110 -11.71 -20.86 -1.85
CA THR A 110 -10.44 -21.39 -2.36
C THR A 110 -10.38 -21.29 -3.89
N VAL A 111 -9.17 -21.20 -4.41
CA VAL A 111 -8.90 -21.29 -5.86
C VAL A 111 -8.13 -22.59 -6.06
N ASP A 112 -8.77 -23.60 -6.65
CA ASP A 112 -8.09 -24.83 -7.01
C ASP A 112 -7.23 -24.59 -8.26
N SER A 113 -6.02 -25.15 -8.28
CA SER A 113 -5.21 -25.16 -9.50
C SER A 113 -5.90 -26.04 -10.54
N ALA A 114 -6.06 -25.52 -11.75
CA ALA A 114 -6.56 -26.27 -12.91
C ALA A 114 -5.63 -27.43 -13.29
#